data_AF-A0A2N9EVB4-F1
#
_entry.id   AF-A0A2N9EVB4-F1
#
_cell.length_a   1.000
_cell.length_b   1.000
_cell.length_c   1.000
_cell.angle_alpha   90.00
_cell.angle_beta   90.00
_cell.angle_gamma   90.00
#
_symmetry.space_group_name_H-M   'P 1'
#
loop_
_entity.id
_entity.type
_entity.pdbx_description
1 polymer ?
#
loop_
_entity_poly.entity_id
_entity_poly.type
_entity_poly.pdbx_seq_one_letter_code
_entity_poly.pdbx_strand_id
1 'polypeptide(L)' 'MVCHVMQGKVSKDFFEGCRAILLDKDKNPKWEPSKLELVSDSMVDSYFSVVDDEGWEDLKLPARSSLPVYAIAKL' A
#
# COMPACT_ATOMS: atom_id res chain seq x y z
N MET A 1 -5.36 2.39 -1.44
CA MET A 1 -4.25 1.45 -1.15
C MET A 1 -3.01 2.10 -0.56
N VAL A 2 -2.17 2.84 -1.32
CA VAL A 2 -0.86 3.35 -0.80
C VAL A 2 -1.02 4.19 0.46
N CYS A 3 -2.03 5.07 0.51
CA CYS A 3 -2.28 5.91 1.69
C CYS A 3 -2.59 5.06 2.92
N HIS A 4 -3.46 4.05 2.82
CA HIS A 4 -3.78 3.12 3.91
C HIS A 4 -2.56 2.32 4.40
N VAL A 5 -1.67 1.91 3.49
CA VAL A 5 -0.40 1.25 3.85
C VAL A 5 0.49 2.20 4.66
N MET A 6 0.66 3.44 4.19
CA MET A 6 1.54 4.41 4.85
C MET A 6 0.98 4.94 6.17
N GLN A 7 -0.35 5.02 6.31
CA GLN A 7 -1.00 5.40 7.57
C GLN A 7 -0.84 4.31 8.64
N GLY A 8 -0.64 3.06 8.25
CA GLY A 8 -0.46 1.94 9.17
C GLY A 8 -1.69 1.63 10.04
N LYS A 9 -2.88 2.11 9.65
CA LYS A 9 -4.13 1.89 10.39
C LYS A 9 -4.59 0.43 10.33
N VAL A 10 -4.38 -0.24 9.20
CA VAL A 10 -4.78 -1.64 8.99
C VAL A 10 -3.71 -2.61 9.50
N SER A 11 -2.44 -2.34 9.19
CA SER A 11 -1.28 -3.06 9.73
C SER A 11 -0.05 -2.16 9.73
N LYS A 12 0.86 -2.38 10.69
CA LYS A 12 2.15 -1.68 10.80
C LYS A 12 3.28 -2.41 10.06
N ASP A 13 2.95 -3.51 9.38
CA ASP A 13 3.92 -4.43 8.80
C ASP A 13 4.79 -3.77 7.73
N PHE A 14 4.32 -2.75 7.01
CA PHE A 14 5.20 -2.04 6.07
C PHE A 14 6.47 -1.49 6.76
N PHE A 15 6.31 -0.86 7.93
CA PHE A 15 7.43 -0.33 8.71
C PHE A 15 8.27 -1.44 9.36
N GLU A 16 7.63 -2.52 9.81
CA GLU A 16 8.33 -3.69 10.35
C GLU A 16 9.21 -4.38 9.30
N GLY A 17 8.72 -4.47 8.06
CA GLY A 17 9.50 -4.98 6.94
C GLY A 17 10.72 -4.11 6.66
N CYS A 18 10.55 -2.78 6.66
CA CYS A 18 11.67 -1.85 6.57
C CYS A 18 12.67 -2.03 7.71
N ARG A 19 12.21 -2.16 8.97
CA ARG A 19 13.07 -2.42 10.14
C ARG A 19 13.89 -3.69 9.92
N ALA A 20 13.24 -4.82 9.61
CA ALA A 20 13.88 -6.12 9.49
C ALA A 20 14.91 -6.19 8.34
N ILE A 21 14.65 -5.48 7.23
CA ILE A 21 15.51 -5.52 6.04
C ILE A 21 16.62 -4.46 6.10
N LEU A 22 16.29 -3.22 6.46
CA LEU A 22 17.19 -2.07 6.26
C LEU A 22 17.88 -1.65 7.55
N LEU A 23 17.18 -1.67 8.68
CA LEU A 23 17.69 -1.18 9.95
C LEU A 23 18.46 -2.28 10.69
N ASP A 24 17.74 -3.31 11.11
CA ASP A 24 18.29 -4.37 11.96
C ASP A 24 18.97 -5.46 11.12
N LYS A 25 18.59 -5.56 9.84
CA LYS A 25 19.14 -6.52 8.85
C LYS A 25 19.06 -7.97 9.34
N ASP A 26 18.12 -8.26 10.23
CA ASP A 26 17.90 -9.57 10.81
C ASP A 26 17.13 -10.52 9.87
N LYS A 27 16.47 -9.97 8.84
CA LYS A 27 15.56 -10.69 7.93
C LYS A 27 14.47 -11.47 8.68
N ASN A 28 14.12 -11.02 9.89
CA ASN A 28 13.15 -11.66 10.76
C ASN A 28 12.02 -10.67 11.12
N PRO A 29 11.15 -10.35 10.15
CA PRO A 29 10.02 -9.47 10.40
C PRO A 29 8.98 -10.14 11.29
N LYS A 30 8.43 -9.37 12.23
CA LYS A 30 7.39 -9.79 13.17
C LYS A 30 6.02 -9.35 12.66
N TRP A 31 5.52 -10.04 11.65
CA TRP A 31 4.23 -9.74 11.02
C TRP A 31 3.04 -9.92 11.97
N GLU A 32 2.03 -9.07 11.80
CA GLU A 32 0.75 -9.18 12.51
C GLU A 32 -0.44 -9.00 11.55
N PRO A 33 -1.22 -10.07 11.29
CA PRO A 33 -1.11 -11.40 11.88
C PRO A 33 0.07 -12.22 11.33
N SER A 34 0.60 -13.14 12.15
CA SER A 34 1.82 -13.90 11.83
C SER A 34 1.66 -14.97 10.74
N LYS A 35 0.43 -15.20 10.26
CA LYS A 35 0.11 -16.17 9.24
C LYS A 35 -0.94 -15.64 8.28
N LEU A 36 -0.87 -16.06 7.03
CA LEU A 36 -1.77 -15.60 5.97
C LEU A 36 -3.23 -16.02 6.21
N GLU A 37 -3.46 -17.21 6.76
CA GLU A 37 -4.82 -17.72 7.01
C GLU A 37 -5.58 -16.92 8.07
N LEU A 38 -4.88 -16.07 8.82
CA LEU A 38 -5.45 -15.18 9.82
C LEU A 38 -5.81 -13.80 9.26
N VAL A 39 -5.44 -13.51 8.01
CA VAL A 39 -5.83 -12.27 7.32
C VAL A 39 -7.28 -12.43 6.86
N SER A 40 -8.17 -11.58 7.37
CA SER A 40 -9.58 -11.57 6.96
C SER A 40 -9.79 -10.79 5.67
N ASP A 41 -10.83 -11.13 4.92
CA ASP A 41 -11.25 -10.38 3.73
C ASP A 41 -11.52 -8.90 4.07
N SER A 42 -12.09 -8.63 5.25
CA SER A 42 -12.33 -7.27 5.73
C SER A 42 -11.05 -6.45 5.95
N MET A 43 -9.94 -7.10 6.33
CA MET A 43 -8.64 -6.43 6.46
C MET A 43 -8.11 -6.03 5.08
N VAL A 44 -8.28 -6.92 4.09
CA VAL A 44 -7.91 -6.64 2.70
C VAL A 44 -8.77 -5.50 2.13
N ASP A 45 -10.09 -5.57 2.30
CA ASP A 45 -11.03 -4.57 1.81
C ASP A 45 -10.74 -3.17 2.37
N SER A 46 -10.30 -3.09 3.63
CA SER A 46 -9.93 -1.81 4.27
C SER A 46 -8.77 -1.10 3.56
N TYR A 47 -7.88 -1.81 2.86
CA TYR A 47 -6.83 -1.16 2.05
C TYR A 47 -7.37 -0.53 0.76
N PHE A 48 -8.54 -0.95 0.29
CA PHE A 48 -9.17 -0.45 -0.93
C PHE A 48 -10.32 0.53 -0.67
N SER A 49 -10.71 0.71 0.59
CA SER A 49 -11.70 1.73 0.96
C SER A 49 -11.18 3.14 0.70
N VAL A 50 -12.09 4.10 0.64
CA VAL A 50 -11.76 5.53 0.61
C VAL A 50 -11.01 5.89 1.90
N VAL A 51 -10.06 6.81 1.79
CA VAL A 51 -9.40 7.40 2.96
C VAL A 51 -10.32 8.46 3.52
N ASP A 52 -10.91 8.18 4.68
CA ASP A 52 -11.79 9.12 5.40
C ASP A 52 -11.00 9.81 6.51
N ASP A 53 -10.17 10.78 6.14
CA ASP A 53 -9.44 11.65 7.06
C ASP A 53 -9.71 13.11 6.69
N GLU A 54 -9.86 13.95 7.71
CA GLU A 54 -10.12 15.38 7.54
C GLU A 54 -8.97 16.05 6.77
N GLY A 55 -9.29 16.66 5.62
CA GLY A 55 -8.32 17.32 4.75
C GLY A 55 -7.62 16.43 3.71
N TRP A 56 -8.04 15.16 3.57
CA TRP A 56 -7.60 14.31 2.48
C TRP A 56 -8.49 14.46 1.25
N GLU A 57 -7.87 14.70 0.10
CA GLU A 57 -8.54 14.70 -1.20
C GLU A 57 -7.83 13.74 -2.16
N ASP A 58 -8.62 13.07 -3.00
CA ASP A 58 -8.08 12.23 -4.07
C ASP A 58 -7.21 13.05 -5.02
N LEU A 59 -5.98 12.58 -5.24
CA LEU A 59 -5.06 13.15 -6.22
C LEU A 59 -5.69 13.16 -7.61
N LYS A 60 -6.08 14.35 -8.08
CA LYS A 60 -6.58 14.56 -9.44
C LYS A 60 -5.41 14.66 -10.40
N LEU A 61 -5.09 13.54 -11.06
CA LEU A 61 -4.10 13.54 -12.13
C LEU A 61 -4.68 14.23 -13.37
N PRO A 62 -3.89 15.04 -14.09
CA PRO A 62 -4.33 15.58 -15.37
C PRO A 62 -4.65 14.43 -16.33
N ALA A 63 -5.63 14.64 -17.21
CA ALA A 63 -5.85 13.72 -18.31
C ALA A 63 -4.53 13.56 -19.06
N ARG A 64 -4.08 12.31 -19.25
CA ARG A 64 -2.88 12.07 -20.04
C ARG A 64 -3.14 12.68 -21.41
N SER A 65 -2.31 13.65 -21.80
CA SER A 65 -2.28 14.10 -23.18
C SER A 65 -2.06 12.86 -24.03
N SER A 66 -2.85 12.71 -25.09
CA SER A 66 -2.84 11.53 -25.95
C SER A 66 -1.41 11.27 -26.43
N LEU A 67 -0.73 10.30 -25.81
CA LEU A 67 0.54 9.85 -26.31
C LEU A 67 0.27 9.19 -27.67
N PRO A 68 1.04 9.51 -28.72
CA PRO A 68 0.84 8.90 -30.01
C PRO A 68 0.95 7.37 -29.88
N VAL A 69 0.13 6.66 -30.65
CA VAL A 69 -0.16 5.21 -30.52
C VAL A 69 1.10 4.32 -30.39
N TYR A 70 2.23 4.75 -30.97
CA TYR A 70 3.50 4.02 -30.90
C TYR A 70 4.16 4.02 -29.50
N ALA A 71 3.81 4.96 -28.62
CA ALA A 71 4.33 5.02 -27.24
C ALA A 71 3.62 4.04 -26.29
N ILE A 72 2.52 3.42 -26.74
CA ILE A 72 1.72 2.45 -25.98
C ILE A 72 2.19 1.01 -26.27
N ALA A 73 2.92 0.78 -27.37
CA ALA A 73 3.32 -0.54 -27.83
C ALA A 73 4.74 -0.93 -27.34
N LYS A 74 4.89 -1.20 -26.04
CA LYS A 74 5.87 -2.16 -25.49
C LYS A 74 5.37 -2.67 -24.14
N LEU A 75 4.39 -3.56 -24.18
CA LEU A 75 4.14 -4.56 -23.14
C LEU A 75 4.00 -5.91 -23.84
#